data_AF-A0A914WZ80-F1
#
_entry.id   AF-A0A914WZ80-F1
#
_cell.length_a   1.000
_cell.length_b   1.000
_cell.length_c   1.000
_cell.angle_alpha   90.00
_cell.angle_beta   90.00
_cell.angle_gamma   90.00
#
_symmetry.space_group_name_H-M   'P 1'
#
loop_
_entity.id
_entity.type
_entity.pdbx_description
1 polymer ?
#
loop_
_entity_poly.entity_id
_entity_poly.type
_entity_poly.pdbx_seq_one_letter_code
_entity_poly.pdbx_strand_id
1 'polypeptide(L)'
;MSNDNVSSYLAVDKTYHSVFAATNPAMYKYLPTDVDKIGATMMYGGGFILFYRTPASVEVLKWLVLCAMEDNCINPPNSRLACHFGDRKNGKLYANCHRFDQSAINVILATLNNYNESFYTTKSFPDFALVKRGDRNSAKIAECVKK
;
A
#
# COMPACT_ATOMS: atom_id res chain seq x y z
N MET A 1 -6.63 -2.81 -28.26
CA MET A 1 -7.20 -2.83 -26.90
C MET A 1 -6.43 -3.89 -26.13
N SER A 2 -5.39 -3.49 -25.39
CA SER A 2 -4.48 -4.44 -24.71
C SER A 2 -4.98 -4.69 -23.29
N ASN A 3 -5.58 -5.85 -23.04
CA ASN A 3 -5.96 -6.41 -21.72
C ASN A 3 -5.73 -5.48 -20.50
N ASP A 4 -6.68 -4.56 -20.30
CA ASP A 4 -6.66 -3.42 -19.40
C ASP A 4 -7.03 -3.77 -17.93
N ASN A 5 -6.44 -4.81 -17.35
CA ASN A 5 -6.79 -5.27 -15.98
C ASN A 5 -5.66 -5.13 -14.96
N VAL A 6 -4.62 -4.34 -15.22
CA VAL A 6 -3.54 -4.11 -14.25
C VAL A 6 -3.36 -2.62 -14.03
N SER A 7 -3.51 -2.20 -12.77
CA SER A 7 -3.21 -0.86 -12.28
C SER A 7 -1.81 -0.45 -12.72
N SER A 8 -1.66 0.81 -13.11
CA SER A 8 -0.35 1.42 -13.35
C SER A 8 0.49 1.59 -12.08
N TYR A 9 0.01 1.09 -10.94
CA TYR A 9 0.71 0.93 -9.67
C TYR A 9 0.75 -0.55 -9.28
N LEU A 10 1.94 -1.02 -8.92
CA LEU A 10 2.21 -2.38 -8.52
C LEU A 10 2.87 -2.42 -7.15
N ALA A 11 2.13 -2.94 -6.17
CA ALA A 11 2.61 -3.25 -4.82
C ALA A 11 3.05 -4.70 -4.74
N VAL A 12 4.18 -4.95 -4.08
CA VAL A 12 4.97 -6.16 -4.34
C VAL A 12 5.31 -6.97 -3.10
N ASP A 13 5.38 -6.31 -1.95
CA ASP A 13 5.78 -6.92 -0.68
C ASP A 13 4.53 -7.24 0.14
N LYS A 14 3.92 -8.42 -0.06
CA LYS A 14 2.73 -8.79 0.71
C LYS A 14 3.08 -8.95 2.19
N THR A 15 2.42 -8.19 3.06
CA THR A 15 2.60 -8.32 4.51
C THR A 15 1.76 -9.47 5.07
N TYR A 16 1.85 -9.71 6.39
CA TYR A 16 1.08 -10.73 7.10
C TYR A 16 -0.15 -10.17 7.84
N HIS A 17 -0.57 -8.95 7.54
CA HIS A 17 -1.71 -8.31 8.20
C HIS A 17 -2.58 -7.49 7.23
N SER A 18 -3.82 -7.21 7.63
CA SER A 18 -4.74 -6.38 6.83
C SER A 18 -4.30 -4.92 6.78
N VAL A 19 -4.84 -4.18 5.81
CA VAL A 19 -4.71 -2.72 5.74
C VAL A 19 -5.31 -2.08 7.00
N PHE A 20 -6.44 -2.61 7.46
CA PHE A 20 -7.11 -2.12 8.67
C PHE A 20 -6.24 -2.23 9.92
N ALA A 21 -5.60 -3.39 10.13
CA ALA A 21 -4.87 -3.68 11.35
C ALA A 21 -3.75 -2.67 11.64
N ALA A 22 -3.11 -2.13 10.61
CA ALA A 22 -1.95 -1.26 10.73
C ALA A 22 -2.19 0.19 10.29
N THR A 23 -3.45 0.60 10.13
CA THR A 23 -3.84 1.95 9.72
C THR A 23 -4.61 2.62 10.85
N ASN A 24 -4.11 3.77 11.30
CA ASN A 24 -4.78 4.55 12.33
C ASN A 24 -6.17 4.96 11.83
N PRO A 25 -7.27 4.69 12.58
CA PRO A 25 -8.62 4.96 12.12
C PRO A 25 -8.90 6.41 11.71
N ALA A 26 -8.12 7.37 12.23
CA ALA A 26 -8.25 8.77 11.85
C ALA A 26 -7.92 9.04 10.35
N MET A 27 -7.04 8.23 9.73
CA MET A 27 -6.69 8.38 8.31
C MET A 27 -7.89 8.19 7.38
N TYR A 28 -8.85 7.33 7.76
CA TYR A 28 -10.06 7.07 6.94
C TYR A 28 -11.01 8.27 6.85
N LYS A 29 -10.81 9.32 7.65
CA LYS A 29 -11.55 10.57 7.52
C LYS A 29 -11.08 11.41 6.32
N TYR A 30 -9.87 11.17 5.84
CA TYR A 30 -9.22 11.98 4.81
C TYR A 30 -9.14 11.26 3.46
N LEU A 31 -9.06 9.93 3.49
CA LEU A 31 -9.01 9.12 2.27
C LEU A 31 -10.39 8.52 2.00
N PRO A 32 -10.94 8.69 0.78
CA PRO A 32 -12.19 8.05 0.43
C PRO A 32 -12.00 6.53 0.46
N THR A 33 -12.76 5.82 1.30
CA THR A 33 -12.71 4.36 1.37
C THR A 33 -13.95 3.79 2.08
N ASP A 34 -14.18 2.51 1.87
CA ASP A 34 -15.15 1.67 2.58
C ASP A 34 -14.37 0.87 3.63
N VAL A 35 -14.46 1.34 4.88
CA VAL A 35 -13.73 0.78 6.03
C VAL A 35 -14.07 -0.70 6.24
N ASP A 36 -15.29 -1.13 5.88
CA ASP A 36 -15.70 -2.51 6.03
C ASP A 36 -14.96 -3.43 5.05
N LYS A 37 -14.69 -2.95 3.84
CA LYS A 37 -13.93 -3.70 2.82
C LYS A 37 -12.43 -3.70 3.10
N ILE A 38 -11.89 -2.60 3.63
CA ILE A 38 -10.47 -2.50 4.06
C ILE A 38 -10.09 -3.56 5.09
N GLY A 39 -11.03 -3.98 5.95
CA GLY A 39 -10.80 -5.07 6.91
C GLY A 39 -10.41 -6.41 6.27
N ALA A 40 -10.87 -6.67 5.05
CA ALA A 40 -10.58 -7.89 4.31
C ALA A 40 -9.39 -7.75 3.35
N THR A 41 -8.90 -6.53 3.13
CA THR A 41 -7.78 -6.26 2.21
C THR A 41 -6.44 -6.46 2.90
N MET A 42 -5.53 -7.22 2.28
CA MET A 42 -4.17 -7.39 2.78
C MET A 42 -3.33 -6.13 2.57
N MET A 43 -2.49 -5.80 3.54
CA MET A 43 -1.51 -4.73 3.37
C MET A 43 -0.29 -5.22 2.61
N TYR A 44 0.23 -4.35 1.74
CA TYR A 44 1.51 -4.51 1.06
C TYR A 44 2.51 -3.47 1.57
N GLY A 45 3.80 -3.79 1.54
CA GLY A 45 4.89 -2.93 1.98
C GLY A 45 4.99 -1.65 1.14
N GLY A 46 5.28 -0.52 1.79
CA GLY A 46 5.48 0.77 1.12
C GLY A 46 6.92 1.02 0.64
N GLY A 47 7.87 0.17 1.01
CA GLY A 47 9.29 0.39 0.75
C GLY A 47 9.72 0.22 -0.72
N PHE A 48 8.93 -0.50 -1.52
CA PHE A 48 9.17 -0.62 -2.95
C PHE A 48 7.83 -0.73 -3.69
N ILE A 49 7.60 0.16 -4.64
CA ILE A 49 6.41 0.20 -5.48
C ILE A 49 6.87 0.54 -6.90
N LEU A 50 6.42 -0.25 -7.87
CA LEU A 50 6.61 0.07 -9.28
C LEU A 50 5.37 0.82 -9.78
N PHE A 51 5.56 1.92 -10.48
CA PHE A 51 4.46 2.58 -11.16
C PHE A 51 4.89 3.13 -12.52
N TYR A 52 3.96 3.14 -13.47
CA TYR A 52 4.13 3.75 -14.77
C TYR A 52 3.38 5.06 -14.81
N ARG A 53 3.97 6.10 -15.43
CA ARG A 53 3.31 7.41 -15.56
C ARG A 53 2.07 7.30 -16.46
N THR A 54 0.90 7.28 -15.84
CA THR A 54 -0.41 7.32 -16.51
C THR A 54 -1.30 8.34 -15.79
N PRO A 55 -2.42 8.79 -16.37
CA PRO A 55 -3.39 9.62 -15.65
C PRO A 55 -3.87 8.98 -14.34
N ALA A 56 -4.10 7.66 -14.33
CA ALA A 56 -4.50 6.91 -13.13
C ALA A 56 -3.39 6.90 -12.07
N SER A 57 -2.12 6.72 -12.48
CA SER A 57 -0.99 6.76 -11.55
C SER A 57 -0.80 8.16 -10.95
N VAL A 58 -0.97 9.20 -11.76
CA VAL A 58 -0.90 10.58 -11.28
C VAL A 58 -1.99 10.85 -10.26
N GLU A 59 -3.19 10.29 -10.42
CA GLU A 59 -4.27 10.42 -9.46
C GLU A 59 -3.94 9.77 -8.10
N VAL A 60 -3.40 8.54 -8.11
CA VAL A 60 -2.89 7.88 -6.89
C VAL A 60 -1.86 8.78 -6.18
N LEU A 61 -0.91 9.33 -6.94
CA LEU A 61 0.14 10.18 -6.38
C LEU A 61 -0.42 11.48 -5.79
N LYS A 62 -1.42 12.12 -6.43
CA LYS A 62 -2.08 13.30 -5.87
C LYS A 62 -2.70 13.00 -4.51
N TRP A 63 -3.46 11.92 -4.38
CA TRP A 63 -4.07 11.53 -3.10
C TRP A 63 -3.02 11.24 -2.02
N LEU A 64 -1.94 10.56 -2.40
CA LEU A 64 -0.83 10.29 -1.48
C LEU A 64 -0.18 11.59 -0.99
N VAL A 65 0.07 12.54 -1.90
CA VAL A 65 0.64 13.87 -1.58
C VAL A 65 -0.32 14.69 -0.72
N LEU A 66 -1.62 14.70 -1.02
CA LEU A 66 -2.62 15.39 -0.21
C LEU A 66 -2.66 14.85 1.22
N CYS A 67 -2.60 13.52 1.38
CA CYS A 67 -2.51 12.92 2.72
C CYS A 67 -1.20 13.29 3.42
N ALA A 68 -0.06 13.28 2.70
CA ALA A 68 1.24 13.64 3.25
C ALA A 68 1.33 15.10 3.72
N MET A 69 0.52 16.00 3.16
CA MET A 69 0.45 17.41 3.55
C MET A 69 -0.51 17.68 4.72
N GLU A 70 -1.29 16.70 5.14
CA GLU A 70 -2.19 16.80 6.29
C GLU A 70 -1.69 15.88 7.41
N ASP A 71 -1.15 16.48 8.48
CA ASP A 71 -0.58 15.74 9.61
C ASP A 71 -1.58 14.72 10.17
N ASN A 72 -2.85 15.09 10.27
CA ASN A 72 -3.87 14.19 10.80
C ASN A 72 -4.28 13.07 9.83
N CYS A 73 -3.83 13.11 8.58
CA CYS A 73 -3.95 12.02 7.62
C CYS A 73 -2.74 11.10 7.69
N ILE A 74 -1.53 11.61 7.43
CA ILE A 74 -0.32 10.78 7.28
C ILE A 74 0.29 10.32 8.61
N ASN A 75 0.13 11.12 9.66
CA ASN A 75 0.63 10.83 11.00
C ASN A 75 -0.39 11.28 12.07
N PRO A 76 -1.57 10.65 12.14
CA PRO A 76 -2.58 11.08 13.08
C PRO A 76 -2.09 11.01 14.53
N PRO A 77 -2.63 11.82 15.46
CA PRO A 77 -2.19 11.83 16.85
C PRO A 77 -2.14 10.45 17.48
N ASN A 78 -1.12 10.21 18.30
CA ASN A 78 -0.82 8.93 18.96
C ASN A 78 -0.40 7.79 18.03
N SER A 79 -0.03 8.08 16.78
CA SER A 79 0.54 7.08 15.87
C SER A 79 1.85 6.48 16.40
N ARG A 80 2.00 5.17 16.24
CA ARG A 80 3.16 4.39 16.70
C ARG A 80 3.57 3.42 15.62
N LEU A 81 4.86 3.35 15.30
CA LEU A 81 5.36 2.47 14.25
C LEU A 81 5.33 0.98 14.63
N ALA A 82 5.55 0.67 15.90
CA ALA A 82 5.60 -0.70 16.39
C ALA A 82 4.20 -1.32 16.46
N CYS A 83 4.02 -2.45 15.79
CA CYS A 83 2.76 -3.18 15.74
C CYS A 83 2.87 -4.51 16.48
N HIS A 84 1.90 -4.81 17.34
CA HIS A 84 1.74 -6.11 17.97
C HIS A 84 0.41 -6.70 17.55
N PHE A 85 0.45 -7.52 16.50
CA PHE A 85 -0.78 -7.98 15.87
C PHE A 85 -1.50 -9.06 16.68
N GLY A 86 -0.79 -10.05 17.26
CA GLY A 86 -1.47 -11.17 17.95
C GLY A 86 -2.57 -11.78 17.06
N ASP A 87 -3.80 -11.81 17.57
CA ASP A 87 -5.00 -12.25 16.82
C ASP A 87 -5.60 -11.18 15.89
N ARG A 88 -5.09 -9.94 15.95
CA ARG A 88 -5.53 -8.77 15.16
C ARG A 88 -4.87 -8.69 13.79
N LYS A 89 -4.16 -9.74 13.35
CA LYS A 89 -3.48 -9.78 12.04
C LYS A 89 -4.47 -9.62 10.90
N ASN A 90 -5.61 -10.29 11.00
CA ASN A 90 -6.61 -10.37 9.93
C ASN A 90 -7.91 -9.71 10.39
N GLY A 91 -8.61 -9.07 9.46
CA GLY A 91 -9.93 -8.49 9.73
C GLY A 91 -9.91 -7.04 10.21
N LYS A 92 -10.96 -6.68 10.95
CA LYS A 92 -11.31 -5.31 11.37
C LYS A 92 -10.81 -4.94 12.77
N LEU A 93 -9.73 -5.56 13.25
CA LEU A 93 -9.15 -5.24 14.56
C LEU A 93 -7.90 -4.39 14.38
N TYR A 94 -7.96 -3.16 14.89
CA TYR A 94 -6.84 -2.23 14.85
C TYR A 94 -5.77 -2.64 15.87
N ALA A 95 -4.51 -2.70 15.45
CA ALA A 95 -3.39 -3.17 16.25
C ALA A 95 -2.69 -2.05 17.05
N ASN A 96 -3.32 -0.87 17.19
CA ASN A 96 -2.77 0.29 17.92
C ASN A 96 -1.41 0.76 17.39
N CYS A 97 -1.23 0.66 16.07
CA CYS A 97 -0.03 1.09 15.36
C CYS A 97 -0.37 1.70 14.01
N HIS A 98 0.57 2.42 13.40
CA HIS A 98 0.36 3.08 12.13
C HIS A 98 1.55 2.91 11.19
N ARG A 99 1.27 2.60 9.92
CA ARG A 99 2.27 2.44 8.86
C ARG A 99 2.37 3.64 7.91
N PHE A 100 1.85 4.81 8.27
CA PHE A 100 2.11 6.08 7.57
C PHE A 100 1.82 6.03 6.05
N ASP A 101 2.82 6.32 5.22
CA ASP A 101 2.75 6.28 3.75
C ASP A 101 2.36 4.90 3.22
N GLN A 102 2.86 3.83 3.84
CA GLN A 102 2.43 2.47 3.53
C GLN A 102 0.93 2.27 3.81
N SER A 103 0.38 2.84 4.89
CA SER A 103 -1.07 2.81 5.12
C SER A 103 -1.83 3.58 4.05
N ALA A 104 -1.42 4.82 3.78
CA ALA A 104 -2.09 5.70 2.84
C ALA A 104 -2.16 5.09 1.43
N ILE A 105 -1.03 4.62 0.90
CA ILE A 105 -0.99 4.05 -0.45
C ILE A 105 -1.84 2.78 -0.58
N ASN A 106 -1.88 1.93 0.45
CA ASN A 106 -2.71 0.73 0.43
C ASN A 106 -4.21 1.05 0.45
N VAL A 107 -4.63 2.06 1.23
CA VAL A 107 -6.03 2.52 1.24
C VAL A 107 -6.42 3.09 -0.12
N ILE A 108 -5.56 3.91 -0.73
CA ILE A 108 -5.79 4.51 -2.05
C ILE A 108 -5.90 3.42 -3.12
N LEU A 109 -4.92 2.52 -3.19
CA LEU A 109 -4.90 1.45 -4.20
C LEU A 109 -6.07 0.48 -4.04
N ALA A 110 -6.40 0.09 -2.80
CA ALA A 110 -7.55 -0.77 -2.54
C ALA A 110 -8.84 -0.10 -3.01
N THR A 111 -9.06 1.17 -2.65
CA THR A 111 -10.29 1.89 -3.02
C THR A 111 -10.43 2.04 -4.53
N LEU A 112 -9.39 2.50 -5.22
CA LEU A 112 -9.42 2.72 -6.67
C LEU A 112 -9.60 1.42 -7.47
N ASN A 113 -9.16 0.29 -6.93
CA ASN A 113 -9.28 -1.03 -7.56
C ASN A 113 -10.43 -1.86 -6.99
N ASN A 114 -11.42 -1.21 -6.34
CA ASN A 114 -12.58 -1.87 -5.74
C ASN A 114 -12.22 -3.08 -4.86
N TYR A 115 -11.17 -2.92 -4.07
CA TYR A 115 -10.64 -3.87 -3.09
C TYR A 115 -10.15 -5.20 -3.68
N ASN A 116 -9.95 -5.24 -5.01
CA ASN A 116 -9.39 -6.39 -5.68
C ASN A 116 -7.86 -6.24 -5.81
N GLU A 117 -7.12 -6.92 -4.93
CA GLU A 117 -5.67 -6.89 -4.91
C GLU A 117 -5.02 -7.43 -6.20
N SER A 118 -5.72 -8.25 -6.99
CA SER A 118 -5.15 -8.80 -8.23
C SER A 118 -4.85 -7.74 -9.29
N PHE A 119 -5.44 -6.54 -9.17
CA PHE A 119 -5.23 -5.47 -10.13
C PHE A 119 -3.98 -4.64 -9.85
N TYR A 120 -3.46 -4.61 -8.62
CA TYR A 120 -2.30 -3.79 -8.26
C TYR A 120 -1.20 -4.58 -7.57
N THR A 121 -1.20 -5.91 -7.73
CA THR A 121 -0.21 -6.82 -7.16
C THR A 121 0.22 -7.85 -8.19
N THR A 122 1.36 -8.51 -7.97
CA THR A 122 1.84 -9.57 -8.85
C THR A 122 2.19 -10.82 -8.06
N LYS A 123 1.90 -11.98 -8.65
CA LYS A 123 2.28 -13.30 -8.11
C LYS A 123 3.73 -13.68 -8.42
N SER A 124 4.37 -12.99 -9.38
CA SER A 124 5.67 -13.35 -9.96
C SER A 124 6.84 -12.57 -9.36
N PHE A 125 6.70 -12.02 -8.15
CA PHE A 125 7.67 -11.07 -7.62
C PHE A 125 9.05 -11.60 -7.18
N PRO A 126 9.24 -12.85 -6.68
CA PRO A 126 10.61 -13.29 -6.39
C PRO A 126 11.52 -13.23 -7.63
N ASP A 127 10.96 -13.16 -8.84
CA ASP A 127 11.68 -13.04 -10.11
C ASP A 127 12.01 -11.58 -10.53
N PHE A 128 11.32 -10.56 -9.99
CA PHE A 128 11.50 -9.16 -10.41
C PHE A 128 12.29 -8.31 -9.40
N ALA A 129 11.93 -8.34 -8.11
CA ALA A 129 12.74 -7.73 -7.07
C ALA A 129 12.50 -8.42 -5.72
N LEU A 130 13.49 -8.38 -4.84
CA LEU A 130 13.35 -8.95 -3.50
C LEU A 130 13.91 -7.96 -2.49
N VAL A 131 13.03 -7.41 -1.65
CA VAL A 131 13.40 -6.44 -0.62
C VAL A 131 13.80 -7.18 0.66
N LYS A 132 15.11 -7.33 0.89
CA LYS A 132 15.64 -7.87 2.16
C LYS A 132 15.86 -6.74 3.16
N ARG A 133 15.10 -6.74 4.26
CA ARG A 133 15.30 -5.75 5.33
C ARG A 133 16.66 -5.96 6.00
N GLY A 134 17.42 -4.88 6.17
CA GLY A 134 18.74 -4.88 6.81
C GLY A 134 19.91 -5.17 5.87
N ASP A 135 19.64 -5.57 4.62
CA ASP A 135 20.67 -5.66 3.59
C ASP A 135 20.99 -4.25 3.10
N ARG A 136 22.21 -3.77 3.36
CA ARG A 136 22.68 -2.43 2.94
C ARG A 136 23.22 -2.42 1.51
N ASN A 137 23.28 -3.58 0.86
CA ASN A 137 23.79 -3.69 -0.49
C ASN A 137 22.73 -3.20 -1.50
N SER A 138 23.08 -2.19 -2.29
CA SER A 138 22.24 -1.71 -3.38
C SER A 138 22.19 -2.72 -4.52
N ALA A 139 21.02 -3.24 -4.86
CA ALA A 139 20.81 -4.00 -6.09
C ALA A 139 20.39 -3.05 -7.23
N LYS A 140 21.01 -3.17 -8.41
CA LYS A 140 20.56 -2.47 -9.62
C LYS A 140 19.37 -3.23 -10.19
N ILE A 141 18.23 -2.56 -10.33
CA ILE A 141 17.12 -3.08 -11.11
C ILE A 141 17.46 -2.85 -12.58
N ALA A 142 17.63 -3.93 -13.34
CA ALA A 142 17.81 -3.82 -14.77
C ALA A 142 16.44 -3.60 -15.42
N GLU A 143 16.21 -2.42 -15.99
CA GLU A 143 15.06 -2.23 -16.88
C GLU A 143 15.27 -3.03 -18.16
N CYS A 144 14.34 -3.93 -18.46
CA CYS A 144 14.23 -4.54 -19.78
C CYS A 144 13.73 -3.48 -20.77
N VAL A 145 14.63 -2.63 -21.27
CA VAL A 145 14.34 -1.74 -22.39
C VAL A 145 14.22 -2.61 -23.65
N LYS A 146 12.99 -2.83 -24.13
CA LYS A 146 12.78 -3.35 -25.48
C LYS A 146 13.38 -2.33 -26.46
N LYS A 147 14.43 -2.73 -27.17
CA LYS A 147 14.96 -2.01 -28.33
C LYS A 147 13.98 -2.04 -29.49
#